data_AF-A0AAW0T1N5-F1
#
_entry.id   AF-A0AAW0T1N5-F1
#
_cell.length_a   1.000
_cell.length_b   1.000
_cell.length_c   1.000
_cell.angle_alpha   90.00
_cell.angle_beta   90.00
_cell.angle_gamma   90.00
#
_symmetry.space_group_name_H-M   'P 1'
#
loop_
_entity.id
_entity.type
_entity.pdbx_description
1 polymer ?
#
loop_
_entity_poly.entity_id
_entity_poly.type
_entity_poly.pdbx_seq_one_letter_code
_entity_poly.pdbx_strand_id
1 'polypeptide(L)'
;MKGDQIQYSEKYCDDKYEYRHVILPAELAKLVPKTHLMTETEWRNLGVQQSPGWVHYLVHSPEPHILLFRRPRTDVKQSAASQTVKMTDFKFVIPLSLQMLEESNSSKQYVVTNVFTAWEISNNIKDVQASLRQDGTEFILKQKCFDTLYSVLVNFSSVDGEIQRHSWDLMVKAMGKLVSEVGHIIDGDLTGSSKAKWLNIIKMTTFIACKLIDAMENKYNNTSDILVTGKGRKKPPKDTDQGHWEEDRNNMLVHLYTLIQYPLQRLWEPPVVEDDFVILIGDSCYKMLESPNMALVRTKDTRTSMFQIIGTLVKKFNHGMACSLKILQLLRTYEHMVSPAAQGVILLIQTFGDKVCFA
;
A
#
# COMPACT_ATOMS: atom_id res chain seq x y z
N MET A 1 38.93 -28.05 29.50
CA MET A 1 38.03 -26.87 29.42
C MET A 1 37.91 -26.47 27.95
N LYS A 2 36.79 -26.82 27.31
CA LYS A 2 36.44 -26.42 25.91
C LYS A 2 35.14 -25.58 25.87
N GLY A 3 34.63 -25.16 27.03
CA GLY A 3 33.32 -24.52 27.20
C GLY A 3 33.32 -22.99 27.29
N ASP A 4 34.49 -22.34 27.28
CA ASP A 4 34.61 -20.88 27.48
C ASP A 4 34.69 -20.08 26.17
N GLN A 5 34.64 -20.76 25.02
CA GLN A 5 34.73 -20.11 23.72
C GLN A 5 33.39 -20.18 22.99
N ILE A 6 33.03 -19.08 22.32
CA ILE A 6 31.86 -19.00 21.44
C ILE A 6 32.05 -20.01 20.29
N GLN A 7 31.05 -20.87 20.09
CA GLN A 7 31.08 -21.88 19.03
C GLN A 7 30.20 -21.45 17.86
N TYR A 8 30.68 -21.67 16.64
CA TYR A 8 29.99 -21.30 15.41
C TYR A 8 29.65 -22.57 14.65
N SER A 9 28.38 -22.72 14.26
CA SER A 9 27.98 -23.84 13.42
C SER A 9 28.55 -23.73 12.01
N GLU A 10 28.55 -24.86 11.32
CA GLU A 10 28.60 -24.85 9.85
C GLU A 10 27.42 -24.03 9.31
N LYS A 11 27.65 -23.46 8.13
CA LYS A 11 26.62 -22.68 7.46
C LYS A 11 25.73 -23.61 6.67
N TYR A 12 24.43 -23.33 6.71
CA TYR A 12 23.44 -24.04 5.92
C TYR A 12 22.61 -23.00 5.16
N CYS A 13 22.09 -23.38 4.00
CA CYS A 13 21.43 -22.45 3.09
C CYS A 13 20.04 -22.96 2.73
N ASP A 14 19.11 -22.03 2.55
CA ASP A 14 17.97 -22.25 1.67
C ASP A 14 18.22 -21.53 0.33
N ASP A 15 17.17 -21.29 -0.44
CA ASP A 15 17.27 -20.64 -1.75
C ASP A 15 17.64 -19.14 -1.67
N LYS A 16 17.40 -18.46 -0.53
CA LYS A 16 17.50 -17.00 -0.38
C LYS A 16 18.56 -16.55 0.64
N TYR A 17 18.73 -17.28 1.72
CA TYR A 17 19.57 -16.92 2.86
C TYR A 17 20.58 -18.03 3.19
N GLU A 18 21.74 -17.58 3.67
CA GLU A 18 22.71 -18.40 4.39
C GLU A 18 22.46 -18.22 5.88
N TYR A 19 22.39 -19.32 6.61
CA TYR A 19 22.09 -19.39 8.04
C TYR A 19 23.26 -19.97 8.81
N ARG A 20 23.35 -19.59 10.09
CA ARG A 20 24.29 -20.14 11.07
C ARG A 20 23.72 -19.95 12.45
N HIS A 21 23.97 -20.92 13.33
CA HIS A 21 23.74 -20.73 14.76
C HIS A 21 25.07 -20.54 15.50
N VAL A 22 25.04 -19.72 16.56
CA VAL A 22 26.18 -19.42 17.41
C VAL A 22 25.82 -19.81 18.84
N ILE A 23 26.65 -20.63 19.46
CA ILE A 23 26.44 -21.14 20.81
C ILE A 23 27.34 -20.35 21.75
N LEU A 24 26.73 -19.61 22.67
CA LEU A 24 27.39 -18.81 23.68
C LEU A 24 27.77 -19.66 24.91
N PRO A 25 28.93 -19.40 25.54
CA PRO A 25 29.22 -19.86 26.90
C PRO A 25 28.15 -19.38 27.89
N ALA A 26 27.93 -20.16 28.95
CA ALA A 26 26.87 -19.91 29.93
C ALA A 26 26.92 -18.50 30.55
N GLU A 27 28.10 -17.92 30.73
CA GLU A 27 28.26 -16.57 31.28
C GLU A 27 27.82 -15.47 30.30
N LEU A 28 28.07 -15.64 29.00
CA LEU A 28 27.64 -14.67 27.98
C LEU A 28 26.15 -14.78 27.66
N ALA A 29 25.58 -15.99 27.74
CA ALA A 29 24.17 -16.22 27.50
C ALA A 29 23.26 -15.42 28.47
N LYS A 30 23.74 -15.11 29.68
CA LYS A 30 23.01 -14.27 30.66
C LYS A 30 22.84 -12.82 30.22
N LEU A 31 23.71 -12.34 29.32
CA LEU A 31 23.70 -10.96 28.82
C LEU A 31 22.82 -10.79 27.58
N VAL A 32 22.28 -11.89 27.02
CA VAL A 32 21.39 -11.83 25.85
C VAL A 32 20.06 -11.17 26.25
N PRO A 33 19.63 -10.10 25.57
CA PRO A 33 18.35 -9.46 25.83
C PRO A 33 17.18 -10.41 25.59
N LYS A 34 16.22 -10.43 26.52
CA LYS A 34 14.97 -11.22 26.40
C LYS A 34 13.83 -10.46 25.73
N THR A 35 13.96 -9.15 25.57
CA THR A 35 12.89 -8.25 25.13
C THR A 35 12.91 -7.95 23.64
N HIS A 36 14.02 -8.21 22.94
CA HIS A 36 14.19 -7.87 21.52
C HIS A 36 15.32 -8.68 20.87
N LEU A 37 15.35 -8.66 19.53
CA LEU A 37 16.47 -9.20 18.74
C LEU A 37 17.65 -8.22 18.73
N MET A 38 18.85 -8.72 19.00
CA MET A 38 20.08 -7.92 18.98
C MET A 38 20.46 -7.37 17.59
N THR A 39 20.82 -6.09 17.56
CA THR A 39 21.47 -5.40 16.44
C THR A 39 22.93 -5.86 16.25
N GLU A 40 23.53 -5.51 15.10
CA GLU A 40 24.95 -5.81 14.80
C GLU A 40 25.91 -5.35 15.89
N THR A 41 25.72 -4.12 16.39
CA THR A 41 26.54 -3.58 17.47
C THR A 41 26.40 -4.40 18.75
N GLU A 42 25.18 -4.79 19.12
CA GLU A 42 24.91 -5.50 20.38
C GLU A 42 25.52 -6.90 20.40
N TRP A 43 25.31 -7.71 19.37
CA TRP A 43 25.90 -9.06 19.35
C TRP A 43 27.42 -9.03 19.16
N ARG A 44 27.98 -8.02 18.50
CA ARG A 44 29.45 -7.81 18.45
C ARG A 44 30.02 -7.45 19.81
N ASN A 45 29.31 -6.63 20.60
CA ASN A 45 29.70 -6.30 21.96
C ASN A 45 29.66 -7.51 22.91
N LEU A 46 28.84 -8.53 22.63
CA LEU A 46 28.89 -9.83 23.32
C LEU A 46 30.08 -10.72 22.90
N GLY A 47 30.90 -10.27 21.95
CA GLY A 47 32.05 -11.01 21.45
C GLY A 47 31.77 -11.92 20.26
N VAL A 48 30.54 -11.91 19.70
CA VAL A 48 30.24 -12.66 18.48
C VAL A 48 30.93 -11.99 17.29
N GLN A 49 31.75 -12.75 16.58
CA GLN A 49 32.53 -12.28 15.44
C GLN A 49 32.07 -12.98 14.16
N GLN A 50 31.45 -12.21 13.27
CA GLN A 50 31.04 -12.67 11.95
C GLN A 50 31.43 -11.65 10.88
N SER A 51 31.47 -12.09 9.63
CA SER A 51 31.59 -11.22 8.46
C SER A 51 30.41 -10.21 8.37
N PRO A 52 30.49 -9.17 7.53
CA PRO A 52 29.37 -8.24 7.36
C PRO A 52 28.09 -8.92 6.84
N GLY A 53 26.94 -8.35 7.22
CA GLY A 53 25.60 -8.69 6.68
C GLY A 53 24.81 -9.76 7.44
N TRP A 54 25.33 -10.30 8.55
CA TRP A 54 24.59 -11.23 9.40
C TRP A 54 23.59 -10.51 10.32
N VAL A 55 22.37 -11.02 10.35
CA VAL A 55 21.26 -10.49 11.14
C VAL A 55 20.78 -11.57 12.12
N HIS A 56 20.68 -11.23 13.40
CA HIS A 56 20.03 -12.07 14.41
C HIS A 56 18.52 -12.03 14.19
N TYR A 57 17.95 -13.12 13.67
CA TYR A 57 16.60 -13.07 13.09
C TYR A 57 15.52 -13.76 13.94
N LEU A 58 15.93 -14.60 14.89
CA LEU A 58 14.99 -15.37 15.72
C LEU A 58 15.62 -15.68 17.08
N VAL A 59 14.84 -15.50 18.15
CA VAL A 59 15.20 -15.93 19.51
C VAL A 59 14.75 -17.36 19.73
N HIS A 60 15.70 -18.26 19.99
CA HIS A 60 15.38 -19.65 20.34
C HIS A 60 15.03 -19.75 21.83
N SER A 61 13.73 -19.68 22.14
CA SER A 61 13.24 -19.60 23.53
C SER A 61 13.64 -20.80 24.43
N PRO A 62 13.66 -22.06 23.95
CA PRO A 62 14.12 -23.20 24.75
C PRO A 62 15.61 -23.15 25.12
N GLU A 63 16.46 -22.63 24.24
CA GLU A 63 17.91 -22.60 24.43
C GLU A 63 18.48 -21.21 24.10
N PRO A 64 18.37 -20.22 25.03
CA PRO A 64 18.73 -18.82 24.78
C PRO A 64 20.23 -18.58 24.58
N HIS A 65 21.05 -19.58 24.90
CA HIS A 65 22.47 -19.59 24.61
C HIS A 65 22.78 -19.87 23.12
N ILE A 66 21.77 -20.21 22.32
CA ILE A 66 21.88 -20.41 20.87
C ILE A 66 21.30 -19.18 20.16
N LEU A 67 22.17 -18.43 19.50
CA LEU A 67 21.79 -17.28 18.67
C LEU A 67 21.65 -17.71 17.21
N LEU A 68 20.55 -17.31 16.56
CA LEU A 68 20.25 -17.69 15.17
C LEU A 68 20.47 -16.52 14.22
N PHE A 69 21.43 -16.68 13.31
CA PHE A 69 21.77 -15.65 12.34
C PHE A 69 21.39 -16.07 10.92
N ARG A 70 21.01 -15.09 10.10
CA ARG A 70 20.85 -15.24 8.66
C ARG A 70 21.51 -14.07 7.92
N ARG A 71 21.94 -14.29 6.68
CA ARG A 71 22.34 -13.23 5.74
C ARG A 71 21.98 -13.61 4.31
N PRO A 72 21.77 -12.65 3.40
CA PRO A 72 21.55 -12.96 1.99
C PRO A 72 22.71 -13.79 1.42
N ARG A 73 22.40 -14.76 0.56
CA ARG A 73 23.42 -15.57 -0.12
C ARG A 73 24.25 -14.72 -1.07
N THR A 74 25.57 -14.88 -1.00
CA THR A 74 26.53 -14.21 -1.89
C THR A 74 27.02 -15.12 -3.01
N ASP A 75 26.84 -16.44 -2.84
CA ASP A 75 27.27 -17.50 -3.76
C ASP A 75 26.23 -17.77 -4.86
N VAL A 76 24.95 -17.52 -4.55
CA VAL A 76 23.96 -17.25 -5.58
C VAL A 76 24.32 -15.89 -6.16
N LYS A 77 25.03 -15.88 -7.29
CA LYS A 77 24.97 -14.71 -8.18
C LYS A 77 23.48 -14.44 -8.35
N GLN A 78 22.97 -13.31 -7.86
CA GLN A 78 21.78 -12.72 -8.49
C GLN A 78 22.13 -12.77 -9.96
N SER A 79 21.42 -13.61 -10.70
CA SER A 79 21.69 -13.84 -12.10
C SER A 79 21.45 -12.51 -12.81
N ALA A 80 22.52 -11.71 -12.91
CA ALA A 80 22.80 -10.77 -13.99
C ALA A 80 23.15 -11.56 -15.27
N ALA A 81 22.50 -12.70 -15.46
CA ALA A 81 22.35 -13.37 -16.72
C ALA A 81 20.93 -13.04 -17.16
N SER A 82 20.81 -12.42 -18.31
CA SER A 82 19.59 -12.15 -19.04
C SER A 82 18.58 -13.29 -18.94
N GLN A 83 17.71 -13.20 -17.95
CA GLN A 83 16.34 -13.67 -17.97
C GLN A 83 15.58 -12.38 -17.65
N THR A 84 15.00 -11.62 -18.59
CA THR A 84 13.81 -12.04 -19.34
C THR A 84 13.01 -13.17 -18.66
N VAL A 85 12.94 -13.18 -17.32
CA VAL A 85 11.63 -13.35 -16.69
C VAL A 85 10.85 -12.18 -17.27
N LYS A 86 9.94 -12.45 -18.20
CA LYS A 86 8.99 -11.43 -18.63
C LYS A 86 8.48 -10.79 -17.34
N MET A 87 8.49 -9.46 -17.22
CA MET A 87 8.02 -8.67 -16.06
C MET A 87 6.54 -8.95 -15.67
N THR A 88 5.96 -10.06 -16.12
CA THR A 88 4.55 -10.42 -16.15
C THR A 88 4.26 -11.81 -15.57
N ASP A 89 5.24 -12.54 -15.04
CA ASP A 89 5.02 -13.94 -14.57
C ASP A 89 4.58 -14.05 -13.09
N PHE A 90 4.31 -12.92 -12.45
CA PHE A 90 3.72 -12.87 -11.10
C PHE A 90 2.25 -12.45 -11.15
N LYS A 91 1.52 -12.74 -10.07
CA LYS A 91 0.16 -12.25 -9.79
C LYS A 91 0.21 -11.34 -8.57
N PHE A 92 -0.25 -10.10 -8.72
CA PHE A 92 -0.51 -9.23 -7.58
C PHE A 92 -1.82 -9.62 -6.90
N VAL A 93 -1.74 -9.95 -5.62
CA VAL A 93 -2.88 -10.24 -4.75
C VAL A 93 -3.04 -9.05 -3.82
N ILE A 94 -4.23 -8.46 -3.79
CA ILE A 94 -4.50 -7.29 -2.96
C ILE A 94 -4.48 -7.73 -1.50
N PRO A 95 -3.62 -7.14 -0.65
CA PRO A 95 -3.45 -7.60 0.71
C PRO A 95 -4.50 -6.98 1.63
N LEU A 96 -4.85 -7.70 2.72
CA LEU A 96 -5.73 -7.17 3.77
C LEU A 96 -5.01 -6.12 4.63
N SER A 97 -3.70 -6.27 4.83
CA SER A 97 -2.83 -5.29 5.51
C SER A 97 -1.53 -5.09 4.72
N LEU A 98 -0.84 -3.95 4.90
CA LEU A 98 0.40 -3.67 4.17
C LEU A 98 1.44 -4.80 4.37
N GLN A 99 1.63 -5.27 5.61
CA GLN A 99 2.65 -6.26 5.94
C GLN A 99 2.50 -7.58 5.19
N MET A 100 1.28 -7.94 4.78
CA MET A 100 1.04 -9.18 4.02
C MET A 100 1.68 -9.17 2.61
N LEU A 101 2.14 -8.02 2.12
CA LEU A 101 2.92 -7.96 0.89
C LEU A 101 4.39 -8.36 1.08
N GLU A 102 4.87 -8.47 2.31
CA GLU A 102 6.25 -8.88 2.61
C GLU A 102 6.40 -10.42 2.70
N GLU A 103 5.28 -11.14 2.68
CA GLU A 103 5.20 -12.60 2.78
C GLU A 103 4.55 -13.19 1.52
N SER A 104 5.08 -14.30 0.99
CA SER A 104 4.45 -15.05 -0.12
C SER A 104 3.77 -16.32 0.37
N ASN A 105 2.55 -16.56 -0.11
CA ASN A 105 1.92 -17.89 -0.05
C ASN A 105 2.26 -18.76 -1.28
N SER A 106 2.92 -18.19 -2.30
CA SER A 106 3.28 -18.88 -3.54
C SER A 106 4.45 -18.20 -4.26
N SER A 107 5.27 -18.96 -4.99
CA SER A 107 6.35 -18.43 -5.84
C SER A 107 5.88 -17.55 -7.00
N LYS A 108 4.58 -17.60 -7.35
CA LYS A 108 3.98 -16.74 -8.39
C LYS A 108 3.31 -15.49 -7.83
N GLN A 109 3.29 -15.29 -6.52
CA GLN A 109 2.69 -14.10 -5.92
C GLN A 109 3.72 -12.97 -5.86
N TYR A 110 3.30 -11.75 -6.20
CA TYR A 110 4.15 -10.59 -5.99
C TYR A 110 4.45 -10.40 -4.50
N VAL A 111 5.71 -10.09 -4.18
CA VAL A 111 6.17 -9.78 -2.82
C VAL A 111 7.04 -8.54 -2.86
N VAL A 112 6.86 -7.66 -1.88
CA VAL A 112 7.76 -6.55 -1.60
C VAL A 112 9.07 -7.10 -1.08
N THR A 113 10.16 -6.80 -1.78
CA THR A 113 11.47 -7.34 -1.43
C THR A 113 12.29 -6.43 -0.53
N ASN A 114 12.05 -5.13 -0.62
CA ASN A 114 12.75 -4.10 0.14
C ASN A 114 11.77 -3.11 0.73
N VAL A 115 11.90 -2.88 2.05
CA VAL A 115 11.25 -1.76 2.73
C VAL A 115 12.32 -0.71 2.98
N PHE A 116 12.31 0.33 2.16
CA PHE A 116 13.28 1.41 2.18
C PHE A 116 13.03 2.38 3.33
N THR A 117 14.13 2.89 3.90
CA THR A 117 14.11 3.94 4.92
C THR A 117 13.68 5.30 4.31
N ALA A 118 13.29 6.26 5.15
CA ALA A 118 12.91 7.62 4.71
C ALA A 118 14.00 8.32 3.87
N TRP A 119 15.28 8.06 4.16
CA TRP A 119 16.40 8.59 3.40
C TRP A 119 16.51 7.94 2.01
N GLU A 120 16.42 6.61 1.93
CA GLU A 120 16.45 5.88 0.65
C GLU A 120 15.25 6.25 -0.23
N ILE A 121 14.06 6.42 0.35
CA ILE A 121 12.86 6.88 -0.36
C ILE A 121 13.13 8.23 -1.03
N SER A 122 13.69 9.19 -0.30
CA SER A 122 14.01 10.53 -0.82
C SER A 122 14.94 10.48 -2.04
N ASN A 123 15.88 9.53 -2.06
CA ASN A 123 16.78 9.33 -3.19
C ASN A 123 16.12 8.59 -4.36
N ASN A 124 15.27 7.61 -4.06
CA ASN A 124 14.66 6.72 -5.06
C ASN A 124 13.47 7.37 -5.78
N ILE A 125 12.74 8.30 -5.16
CA ILE A 125 11.47 8.80 -5.71
C ILE A 125 11.63 9.48 -7.09
N LYS A 126 12.79 10.11 -7.34
CA LYS A 126 13.12 10.71 -8.64
C LYS A 126 13.30 9.65 -9.73
N ASP A 127 13.88 8.50 -9.39
CA ASP A 127 14.01 7.36 -10.31
C ASP A 127 12.63 6.76 -10.65
N VAL A 128 11.73 6.69 -9.66
CA VAL A 128 10.34 6.25 -9.89
C VAL A 128 9.63 7.20 -10.85
N GLN A 129 9.82 8.51 -10.66
CA GLN A 129 9.25 9.52 -11.55
C GLN A 129 9.81 9.39 -12.98
N ALA A 130 11.12 9.17 -13.11
CA ALA A 130 11.76 8.93 -14.41
C ALA A 130 11.21 7.68 -15.08
N SER A 131 11.01 6.59 -14.32
CA SER A 131 10.43 5.34 -14.83
C SER A 131 8.99 5.53 -15.32
N LEU A 132 8.15 6.28 -14.60
CA LEU A 132 6.79 6.61 -15.08
C LEU A 132 6.82 7.38 -16.40
N ARG A 133 7.78 8.29 -16.59
CA ARG A 133 7.93 9.04 -17.85
C ARG A 133 8.38 8.14 -18.99
N GLN A 134 9.32 7.23 -18.73
CA GLN A 134 9.92 6.37 -19.74
C GLN A 134 9.03 5.18 -20.12
N ASP A 135 8.52 4.45 -19.13
CA ASP A 135 7.83 3.17 -19.32
C ASP A 135 6.30 3.29 -19.25
N GLY A 136 5.80 4.47 -18.89
CA GLY A 136 4.36 4.68 -18.70
C GLY A 136 3.79 3.86 -17.58
N THR A 137 2.61 3.26 -17.79
CA THR A 137 1.89 2.51 -16.74
C THR A 137 2.64 1.26 -16.29
N GLU A 138 3.54 0.72 -17.12
CA GLU A 138 4.36 -0.46 -16.78
C GLU A 138 5.41 -0.18 -15.70
N PHE A 139 5.71 1.09 -15.38
CA PHE A 139 6.65 1.45 -14.33
C PHE A 139 6.33 0.76 -13.00
N ILE A 140 5.03 0.57 -12.71
CA ILE A 140 4.56 -0.01 -11.45
C ILE A 140 4.92 -1.49 -11.31
N LEU A 141 5.20 -2.18 -12.42
CA LEU A 141 5.63 -3.58 -12.41
C LEU A 141 7.12 -3.73 -12.06
N LYS A 142 7.89 -2.64 -12.09
CA LYS A 142 9.30 -2.67 -11.70
C LYS A 142 9.40 -2.79 -10.19
N GLN A 143 10.08 -3.83 -9.71
CA GLN A 143 10.24 -4.12 -8.28
C GLN A 143 10.69 -2.89 -7.48
N LYS A 144 11.75 -2.20 -7.92
CA LYS A 144 12.26 -1.00 -7.23
C LYS A 144 11.20 0.12 -7.15
N CYS A 145 10.39 0.29 -8.19
CA CYS A 145 9.36 1.34 -8.23
C CYS A 145 8.24 1.04 -7.23
N PHE A 146 7.69 -0.17 -7.24
CA PHE A 146 6.64 -0.55 -6.31
C PHE A 146 7.14 -0.62 -4.87
N ASP A 147 8.32 -1.24 -4.61
CA ASP A 147 8.93 -1.29 -3.27
C ASP A 147 9.14 0.13 -2.70
N THR A 148 9.55 1.10 -3.54
CA THR A 148 9.69 2.51 -3.12
C THR A 148 8.34 3.13 -2.72
N LEU A 149 7.30 2.95 -3.54
CA LEU A 149 5.96 3.48 -3.25
C LEU A 149 5.31 2.80 -2.03
N TYR A 150 5.50 1.50 -1.89
CA TYR A 150 5.11 0.76 -0.68
C TYR A 150 5.83 1.30 0.56
N SER A 151 7.12 1.55 0.46
CA SER A 151 7.92 2.09 1.57
C SER A 151 7.48 3.49 1.99
N VAL A 152 7.00 4.31 1.06
CA VAL A 152 6.33 5.60 1.38
C VAL A 152 5.12 5.37 2.27
N LEU A 153 4.30 4.34 2.01
CA LEU A 153 3.11 4.04 2.81
C LEU A 153 3.48 3.53 4.21
N VAL A 154 4.45 2.61 4.30
CA VAL A 154 4.90 2.06 5.59
C VAL A 154 5.53 3.13 6.47
N ASN A 155 6.38 3.98 5.90
CA ASN A 155 7.12 5.00 6.64
C ASN A 155 6.49 6.40 6.52
N PHE A 156 5.20 6.49 6.19
CA PHE A 156 4.58 7.75 5.78
C PHE A 156 4.81 8.89 6.78
N SER A 157 4.58 8.63 8.08
CA SER A 157 4.79 9.62 9.15
C SER A 157 6.24 10.07 9.34
N SER A 158 7.21 9.26 8.91
CA SER A 158 8.65 9.54 9.03
C SER A 158 9.25 10.15 7.77
N VAL A 159 8.52 10.11 6.65
CA VAL A 159 8.94 10.70 5.37
C VAL A 159 8.65 12.21 5.38
N ASP A 160 9.57 12.99 4.81
CA ASP A 160 9.44 14.45 4.70
C ASP A 160 8.15 14.85 3.95
N GLY A 161 7.53 15.97 4.36
CA GLY A 161 6.28 16.45 3.78
C GLY A 161 6.35 16.73 2.28
N GLU A 162 7.50 17.19 1.77
CA GLU A 162 7.74 17.41 0.34
C GLU A 162 7.77 16.08 -0.41
N ILE A 163 8.35 15.03 0.18
CA ILE A 163 8.40 13.70 -0.42
C ILE A 163 7.03 13.02 -0.39
N GLN A 164 6.25 13.20 0.68
CA GLN A 164 4.85 12.76 0.72
C GLN A 164 4.04 13.42 -0.42
N ARG A 165 4.20 14.74 -0.60
CA ARG A 165 3.55 15.49 -1.68
C ARG A 165 4.00 15.03 -3.05
N HIS A 166 5.30 14.86 -3.25
CA HIS A 166 5.86 14.39 -4.51
C HIS A 166 5.36 12.98 -4.87
N SER A 167 5.23 12.10 -3.88
CA SER A 167 4.66 10.76 -4.05
C SER A 167 3.18 10.81 -4.46
N TRP A 168 2.42 11.74 -3.87
CA TRP A 168 1.03 12.00 -4.27
C TRP A 168 0.93 12.46 -5.73
N ASP A 169 1.68 13.49 -6.10
CA ASP A 169 1.69 14.03 -7.46
C ASP A 169 2.10 12.99 -8.52
N LEU A 170 3.06 12.13 -8.16
CA LEU A 170 3.47 11.02 -9.00
C LEU A 170 2.32 10.02 -9.21
N MET A 171 1.61 9.66 -8.14
CA MET A 171 0.50 8.70 -8.22
C MET A 171 -0.74 9.27 -8.91
N VAL A 172 -1.04 10.56 -8.77
CA VAL A 172 -2.10 11.22 -9.56
C VAL A 172 -1.78 11.11 -11.06
N LYS A 173 -0.53 11.40 -11.45
CA LYS A 173 -0.08 11.26 -12.85
C LYS A 173 -0.14 9.81 -13.33
N ALA A 174 0.27 8.86 -12.50
CA ALA A 174 0.20 7.43 -12.81
C ALA A 174 -1.24 6.96 -13.04
N MET A 175 -2.17 7.35 -12.16
CA MET A 175 -3.60 7.04 -12.29
C MET A 175 -4.23 7.70 -13.51
N GLY A 176 -3.90 8.95 -13.80
CA GLY A 176 -4.35 9.62 -15.02
C GLY A 176 -3.89 8.90 -16.29
N LYS A 177 -2.62 8.46 -16.34
CA LYS A 177 -2.09 7.68 -17.46
C LYS A 177 -2.77 6.31 -17.57
N LEU A 178 -2.96 5.62 -16.45
CA LEU A 178 -3.69 4.34 -16.40
C LEU A 178 -5.09 4.46 -17.00
N VAL A 179 -5.87 5.45 -16.56
CA VAL A 179 -7.24 5.68 -17.03
C VAL A 179 -7.29 6.01 -18.53
N SER A 180 -6.26 6.68 -19.05
CA SER A 180 -6.16 6.99 -20.50
C SER A 180 -5.82 5.77 -21.36
N GLU A 181 -5.00 4.86 -20.85
CA GLU A 181 -4.56 3.67 -21.60
C GLU A 181 -5.55 2.52 -21.49
N VAL A 182 -6.19 2.33 -20.31
CA VAL A 182 -7.06 1.17 -20.04
C VAL A 182 -8.25 1.09 -21.01
N GLY A 183 -8.76 2.22 -21.51
CA GLY A 183 -9.85 2.24 -22.49
C GLY A 183 -9.48 1.53 -23.78
N HIS A 184 -8.33 1.88 -24.36
CA HIS A 184 -7.82 1.24 -25.58
C HIS A 184 -7.56 -0.26 -25.40
N ILE A 185 -7.10 -0.63 -24.20
CA ILE A 185 -6.77 -2.01 -23.86
C ILE A 185 -8.03 -2.86 -23.75
N ILE A 186 -9.07 -2.34 -23.12
CA ILE A 186 -10.34 -3.04 -22.95
C ILE A 186 -11.06 -3.24 -24.29
N ASP A 187 -10.95 -2.29 -25.22
CA ASP A 187 -11.57 -2.40 -26.53
C ASP A 187 -10.84 -3.36 -27.48
N GLY A 188 -9.55 -3.66 -27.22
CA GLY A 188 -8.73 -4.56 -28.02
C GLY A 188 -8.90 -6.05 -27.73
N ASP A 189 -8.45 -6.89 -28.67
CA ASP A 189 -8.32 -8.34 -28.48
C ASP A 189 -7.04 -8.65 -27.69
N LEU A 190 -7.19 -8.90 -26.40
CA LEU A 190 -6.07 -9.22 -25.50
C LEU A 190 -5.84 -10.73 -25.38
N THR A 191 -4.58 -11.14 -25.52
CA THR A 191 -4.12 -12.49 -25.12
C THR A 191 -4.08 -12.62 -23.59
N GLY A 192 -4.14 -13.86 -23.07
CA GLY A 192 -4.12 -14.12 -21.62
C GLY A 192 -2.89 -13.53 -20.89
N SER A 193 -1.71 -13.57 -21.51
CA SER A 193 -0.49 -12.97 -20.95
C SER A 193 -0.58 -11.44 -20.87
N SER A 194 -1.23 -10.80 -21.84
CA SER A 194 -1.47 -9.35 -21.82
C SER A 194 -2.51 -8.96 -20.78
N LYS A 195 -3.58 -9.77 -20.62
CA LYS A 195 -4.57 -9.56 -19.55
C LYS A 195 -3.93 -9.62 -18.16
N ALA A 196 -3.13 -10.65 -17.89
CA ALA A 196 -2.45 -10.81 -16.60
C ALA A 196 -1.55 -9.61 -16.26
N LYS A 197 -0.79 -9.11 -17.24
CA LYS A 197 0.01 -7.89 -17.09
C LYS A 197 -0.85 -6.69 -16.68
N TRP A 198 -1.93 -6.43 -17.43
CA TRP A 198 -2.81 -5.29 -17.16
C TRP A 198 -3.57 -5.40 -15.85
N LEU A 199 -3.95 -6.62 -15.44
CA LEU A 199 -4.49 -6.86 -14.11
C LEU A 199 -3.51 -6.42 -13.02
N ASN A 200 -2.24 -6.80 -13.12
CA ASN A 200 -1.24 -6.37 -12.15
C ASN A 200 -1.08 -4.85 -12.14
N ILE A 201 -0.98 -4.21 -13.31
CA ILE A 201 -0.86 -2.75 -13.42
C ILE A 201 -2.04 -2.06 -12.73
N ILE A 202 -3.27 -2.47 -13.04
CA ILE A 202 -4.49 -1.88 -12.47
C ILE A 202 -4.52 -2.07 -10.96
N LYS A 203 -4.29 -3.29 -10.47
CA LYS A 203 -4.36 -3.59 -9.04
C LYS A 203 -3.27 -2.87 -8.26
N MET A 204 -2.02 -2.91 -8.73
CA MET A 204 -0.89 -2.28 -8.03
C MET A 204 -1.02 -0.76 -7.98
N THR A 205 -1.36 -0.13 -9.12
CA THR A 205 -1.53 1.34 -9.17
C THR A 205 -2.71 1.79 -8.31
N THR A 206 -3.85 1.09 -8.40
CA THR A 206 -5.05 1.41 -7.60
C THR A 206 -4.80 1.19 -6.11
N PHE A 207 -4.09 0.12 -5.75
CA PHE A 207 -3.72 -0.17 -4.36
C PHE A 207 -2.89 0.95 -3.75
N ILE A 208 -1.81 1.37 -4.41
CA ILE A 208 -0.99 2.48 -3.92
C ILE A 208 -1.82 3.77 -3.85
N ALA A 209 -2.64 4.07 -4.86
CA ALA A 209 -3.49 5.27 -4.87
C ALA A 209 -4.46 5.30 -3.68
N CYS A 210 -5.22 4.22 -3.44
CA CYS A 210 -6.16 4.13 -2.32
C CYS A 210 -5.46 4.22 -0.95
N LYS A 211 -4.32 3.55 -0.77
CA LYS A 211 -3.56 3.62 0.49
C LYS A 211 -2.94 5.00 0.71
N LEU A 212 -2.57 5.70 -0.36
CA LEU A 212 -2.04 7.05 -0.27
C LEU A 212 -3.14 8.08 0.03
N ILE A 213 -4.36 7.90 -0.50
CA ILE A 213 -5.56 8.68 -0.10
C ILE A 213 -5.74 8.59 1.41
N ASP A 214 -5.78 7.36 1.94
CA ASP A 214 -5.94 7.13 3.38
C ASP A 214 -4.85 7.83 4.21
N ALA A 215 -3.59 7.71 3.80
CA ALA A 215 -2.45 8.31 4.51
C ALA A 215 -2.49 9.84 4.51
N MET A 216 -2.79 10.44 3.35
CA MET A 216 -2.89 11.89 3.19
C MET A 216 -4.12 12.45 3.91
N GLU A 217 -5.27 11.79 3.84
CA GLU A 217 -6.48 12.20 4.54
C GLU A 217 -6.26 12.20 6.07
N ASN A 218 -5.59 11.17 6.59
CA ASN A 218 -5.20 11.12 8.00
C ASN A 218 -4.27 12.29 8.40
N LYS A 219 -3.30 12.64 7.55
CA LYS A 219 -2.41 13.79 7.79
C LYS A 219 -3.18 15.10 7.90
N TYR A 220 -4.05 15.39 6.94
CA TYR A 220 -4.78 16.66 6.89
C TYR A 220 -5.94 16.75 7.91
N ASN A 221 -6.53 15.63 8.30
CA ASN A 221 -7.51 15.61 9.40
C ASN A 221 -6.85 16.01 10.73
N ASN A 222 -5.65 15.47 11.04
CA ASN A 222 -4.92 15.84 12.26
C ASN A 222 -4.47 17.31 12.28
N THR A 223 -4.16 17.91 11.12
CA THR A 223 -3.84 19.34 11.03
C THR A 223 -5.05 20.25 11.25
N SER A 224 -6.25 19.77 10.90
CA SER A 224 -7.51 20.51 11.04
C SER A 224 -7.81 20.84 12.51
N ASP A 225 -7.57 19.90 13.42
CA ASP A 225 -7.89 20.04 14.85
C ASP A 225 -7.03 21.11 15.55
N ILE A 226 -5.81 21.36 15.05
CA ILE A 226 -4.90 22.37 15.61
C ILE A 226 -5.42 23.80 15.35
N LEU A 227 -6.03 24.03 14.18
CA LEU A 227 -6.50 25.36 13.76
C LEU A 227 -7.85 25.77 14.39
N VAL A 228 -8.63 24.83 14.93
CA VAL A 228 -9.97 25.09 15.51
C VAL A 228 -9.92 25.63 16.94
N THR A 229 -8.76 25.64 17.59
CA THR A 229 -8.59 26.26 18.93
C THR A 229 -8.61 27.80 18.91
N GLY A 230 -8.52 28.42 17.73
CA GLY A 230 -8.68 29.86 17.53
C GLY A 230 -10.14 30.23 17.23
N LYS A 231 -10.78 30.98 18.14
CA LYS A 231 -12.13 31.54 17.95
C LYS A 231 -12.26 32.27 16.60
N GLY A 232 -12.95 31.65 15.64
CA GLY A 232 -13.44 32.32 14.43
C GLY A 232 -13.54 31.38 13.24
N ARG A 233 -14.77 30.94 12.92
CA ARG A 233 -15.10 30.27 11.63
C ARG A 233 -14.88 31.25 10.48
N LYS A 234 -13.64 31.38 9.98
CA LYS A 234 -13.35 31.94 8.67
C LYS A 234 -12.81 30.83 7.78
N LYS A 235 -13.36 30.76 6.56
CA LYS A 235 -12.93 29.85 5.50
C LYS A 235 -11.43 30.05 5.30
N PRO A 236 -10.57 29.02 5.37
CA PRO A 236 -9.18 29.19 5.01
C PRO A 236 -9.11 29.62 3.53
N PRO A 237 -8.25 30.60 3.19
CA PRO A 237 -8.06 31.04 1.80
C PRO A 237 -7.74 29.86 0.88
N LYS A 238 -8.17 29.93 -0.40
CA LYS A 238 -7.85 28.92 -1.43
C LYS A 238 -6.35 28.61 -1.55
N ASP A 239 -5.51 29.58 -1.18
CA ASP A 239 -4.05 29.51 -1.29
C ASP A 239 -3.36 28.87 -0.08
N THR A 240 -4.14 28.30 0.85
CA THR A 240 -3.60 27.54 1.98
C THR A 240 -3.39 26.07 1.59
N ASP A 241 -2.40 25.42 2.21
CA ASP A 241 -2.11 23.99 2.02
C ASP A 241 -3.35 23.09 2.19
N GLN A 242 -4.30 23.48 3.05
CA GLN A 242 -5.57 22.77 3.24
C GLN A 242 -6.57 22.96 2.09
N GLY A 243 -6.58 24.12 1.43
CA GLY A 243 -7.41 24.37 0.24
C GLY A 243 -6.91 23.58 -0.97
N HIS A 244 -5.59 23.50 -1.13
CA HIS A 244 -4.94 22.68 -2.16
C HIS A 244 -5.26 21.18 -1.99
N TRP A 245 -5.26 20.68 -0.74
CA TRP A 245 -5.61 19.27 -0.47
C TRP A 245 -7.02 18.87 -0.94
N GLU A 246 -8.04 19.70 -0.79
CA GLU A 246 -9.41 19.35 -1.18
C GLU A 246 -9.52 19.08 -2.70
N GLU A 247 -8.86 19.93 -3.50
CA GLU A 247 -8.80 19.79 -4.96
C GLU A 247 -8.00 18.56 -5.36
N ASP A 248 -6.82 18.39 -4.78
CA ASP A 248 -5.94 17.25 -5.02
C ASP A 248 -6.63 15.92 -4.75
N ARG A 249 -7.29 15.80 -3.60
CA ARG A 249 -8.08 14.63 -3.22
C ARG A 249 -9.16 14.33 -4.23
N ASN A 250 -9.90 15.35 -4.67
CA ASN A 250 -10.97 15.16 -5.65
C ASN A 250 -10.42 14.72 -7.02
N ASN A 251 -9.25 15.20 -7.42
CA ASN A 251 -8.59 14.78 -8.66
C ASN A 251 -8.29 13.27 -8.67
N MET A 252 -7.77 12.72 -7.56
CA MET A 252 -7.55 11.28 -7.44
C MET A 252 -8.88 10.49 -7.48
N LEU A 253 -9.92 10.96 -6.79
CA LEU A 253 -11.24 10.32 -6.81
C LEU A 253 -11.85 10.30 -8.22
N VAL A 254 -11.68 11.36 -9.01
CA VAL A 254 -12.15 11.40 -10.40
C VAL A 254 -11.43 10.35 -11.25
N HIS A 255 -10.11 10.14 -11.07
CA HIS A 255 -9.40 9.06 -11.75
C HIS A 255 -9.90 7.67 -11.33
N LEU A 256 -10.11 7.43 -10.03
CA LEU A 256 -10.69 6.17 -9.55
C LEU A 256 -12.09 5.94 -10.11
N TYR A 257 -12.95 6.96 -10.09
CA TYR A 257 -14.28 6.91 -10.65
C TYR A 257 -14.26 6.57 -12.15
N THR A 258 -13.37 7.21 -12.91
CA THR A 258 -13.24 6.97 -14.36
C THR A 258 -12.72 5.55 -14.64
N LEU A 259 -11.75 5.06 -13.84
CA LEU A 259 -11.23 3.70 -13.98
C LEU A 259 -12.34 2.65 -13.88
N ILE A 260 -13.19 2.76 -12.85
CA ILE A 260 -14.28 1.79 -12.63
C ILE A 260 -15.48 1.99 -13.56
N GLN A 261 -15.49 3.05 -14.39
CA GLN A 261 -16.49 3.16 -15.45
C GLN A 261 -16.24 2.18 -16.59
N TYR A 262 -14.97 1.84 -16.87
CA TYR A 262 -14.65 0.86 -17.89
C TYR A 262 -15.13 -0.55 -17.50
N PRO A 263 -15.44 -1.43 -18.48
CA PRO A 263 -15.84 -2.81 -18.20
C PRO A 263 -14.63 -3.68 -17.83
N LEU A 264 -14.03 -3.39 -16.67
CA LEU A 264 -12.82 -4.01 -16.15
C LEU A 264 -12.90 -5.53 -16.08
N GLN A 265 -14.10 -6.09 -15.87
CA GLN A 265 -14.34 -7.53 -15.78
C GLN A 265 -13.85 -8.31 -17.02
N ARG A 266 -13.68 -7.66 -18.18
CA ARG A 266 -13.10 -8.27 -19.39
C ARG A 266 -11.65 -8.72 -19.20
N LEU A 267 -10.94 -8.18 -18.21
CA LEU A 267 -9.57 -8.55 -17.88
C LEU A 267 -9.49 -9.75 -16.92
N TRP A 268 -10.57 -10.09 -16.21
CA TRP A 268 -10.61 -11.21 -15.27
C TRP A 268 -11.05 -12.50 -15.95
N GLU A 269 -10.56 -13.64 -15.44
CA GLU A 269 -10.97 -14.98 -15.85
C GLU A 269 -11.26 -15.82 -14.59
N PRO A 270 -12.53 -16.16 -14.28
CA PRO A 270 -13.78 -15.77 -14.98
C PRO A 270 -14.01 -14.23 -14.98
N PRO A 271 -14.87 -13.68 -15.87
CA PRO A 271 -15.05 -12.23 -16.05
C PRO A 271 -15.86 -11.59 -14.92
N VAL A 272 -15.32 -11.68 -13.71
CA VAL A 272 -15.85 -11.15 -12.46
C VAL A 272 -14.67 -10.51 -11.74
N VAL A 273 -14.78 -9.22 -11.44
CA VAL A 273 -13.77 -8.52 -10.66
C VAL A 273 -13.79 -9.06 -9.23
N GLU A 274 -12.61 -9.32 -8.67
CA GLU A 274 -12.47 -9.88 -7.32
C GLU A 274 -12.93 -8.89 -6.24
N ASP A 275 -13.53 -9.41 -5.17
CA ASP A 275 -14.09 -8.61 -4.09
C ASP A 275 -13.03 -7.73 -3.42
N ASP A 276 -11.80 -8.23 -3.24
CA ASP A 276 -10.70 -7.46 -2.62
C ASP A 276 -10.42 -6.13 -3.36
N PHE A 277 -10.55 -6.12 -4.69
CA PHE A 277 -10.37 -4.90 -5.49
C PHE A 277 -11.53 -3.93 -5.30
N VAL A 278 -12.76 -4.44 -5.27
CA VAL A 278 -13.98 -3.66 -5.04
C VAL A 278 -13.98 -3.05 -3.63
N ILE A 279 -13.63 -3.86 -2.64
CA ILE A 279 -13.53 -3.49 -1.22
C ILE A 279 -12.43 -2.44 -1.03
N LEU A 280 -11.26 -2.60 -1.65
CA LEU A 280 -10.17 -1.62 -1.57
C LEU A 280 -10.62 -0.20 -1.95
N ILE A 281 -11.34 -0.06 -3.07
CA ILE A 281 -11.84 1.23 -3.54
C ILE A 281 -12.97 1.74 -2.64
N GLY A 282 -13.91 0.85 -2.28
CA GLY A 282 -15.05 1.19 -1.42
C GLY A 282 -14.63 1.66 -0.03
N ASP A 283 -13.73 0.92 0.63
CA ASP A 283 -13.24 1.23 1.97
C ASP A 283 -12.50 2.57 2.03
N SER A 284 -11.75 2.94 0.98
CA SER A 284 -11.14 4.27 0.92
C SER A 284 -12.21 5.39 0.94
N CYS A 285 -13.32 5.20 0.22
CA CYS A 285 -14.45 6.13 0.23
C CYS A 285 -15.18 6.14 1.59
N TYR A 286 -15.47 4.97 2.17
CA TYR A 286 -16.16 4.89 3.46
C TYR A 286 -15.33 5.52 4.58
N LYS A 287 -14.02 5.24 4.61
CA LYS A 287 -13.11 5.80 5.60
C LYS A 287 -12.98 7.31 5.49
N MET A 288 -12.97 7.86 4.27
CA MET A 288 -13.05 9.31 4.09
C MET A 288 -14.35 9.92 4.64
N LEU A 289 -15.49 9.23 4.47
CA LEU A 289 -16.79 9.66 5.02
C LEU A 289 -16.82 9.70 6.56
N GLU A 290 -15.98 8.92 7.24
CA GLU A 290 -15.82 8.96 8.70
C GLU A 290 -15.31 10.33 9.19
N SER A 291 -14.63 11.11 8.35
CA SER A 291 -14.11 12.43 8.73
C SER A 291 -15.25 13.45 8.95
N PRO A 292 -15.29 14.14 10.11
CA PRO A 292 -16.26 15.21 10.37
C PRO A 292 -16.21 16.35 9.34
N ASN A 293 -15.06 16.53 8.67
CA ASN A 293 -14.89 17.51 7.59
C ASN A 293 -15.85 17.25 6.41
N MET A 294 -16.37 16.02 6.27
CA MET A 294 -17.36 15.68 5.26
C MET A 294 -18.74 16.31 5.51
N ALA A 295 -18.98 16.90 6.69
CA ALA A 295 -20.19 17.70 6.94
C ALA A 295 -20.14 19.10 6.29
N LEU A 296 -18.94 19.58 5.93
CA LEU A 296 -18.75 20.95 5.46
C LEU A 296 -19.33 21.16 4.06
N VAL A 297 -19.82 22.37 3.78
CA VAL A 297 -20.36 22.70 2.44
C VAL A 297 -19.29 22.62 1.35
N ARG A 298 -18.05 22.99 1.69
CA ARG A 298 -16.92 22.99 0.74
C ARG A 298 -16.52 21.60 0.24
N THR A 299 -16.83 20.53 1.00
CA THR A 299 -16.50 19.14 0.63
C THR A 299 -17.62 18.46 -0.20
N LYS A 300 -18.59 19.24 -0.70
CA LYS A 300 -19.71 18.72 -1.49
C LYS A 300 -19.25 17.93 -2.73
N ASP A 301 -18.26 18.44 -3.46
CA ASP A 301 -17.78 17.78 -4.68
C ASP A 301 -17.05 16.47 -4.35
N THR A 302 -16.23 16.46 -3.29
CA THR A 302 -15.62 15.22 -2.75
C THR A 302 -16.69 14.19 -2.39
N ARG A 303 -17.75 14.60 -1.66
CA ARG A 303 -18.86 13.68 -1.32
C ARG A 303 -19.55 13.13 -2.56
N THR A 304 -19.78 13.99 -3.55
CA THR A 304 -20.40 13.59 -4.82
C THR A 304 -19.57 12.52 -5.51
N SER A 305 -18.26 12.73 -5.64
CA SER A 305 -17.31 11.76 -6.20
C SER A 305 -17.32 10.43 -5.44
N MET A 306 -17.29 10.46 -4.09
CA MET A 306 -17.36 9.24 -3.28
C MET A 306 -18.65 8.45 -3.50
N PHE A 307 -19.81 9.11 -3.50
CA PHE A 307 -21.09 8.42 -3.73
C PHE A 307 -21.25 7.94 -5.18
N GLN A 308 -20.67 8.64 -6.16
CA GLN A 308 -20.60 8.15 -7.55
C GLN A 308 -19.76 6.88 -7.67
N ILE A 309 -18.62 6.82 -6.97
CA ILE A 309 -17.79 5.62 -6.87
C ILE A 309 -18.60 4.48 -6.23
N ILE A 310 -19.12 4.69 -5.02
CA ILE A 310 -19.90 3.68 -4.28
C ILE A 310 -21.06 3.15 -5.13
N GLY A 311 -21.83 4.05 -5.76
CA GLY A 311 -22.95 3.65 -6.62
C GLY A 311 -22.53 2.84 -7.84
N THR A 312 -21.37 3.15 -8.42
CA THR A 312 -20.81 2.35 -9.52
C THR A 312 -20.37 0.97 -9.02
N LEU A 313 -19.75 0.87 -7.85
CA LEU A 313 -19.39 -0.41 -7.21
C LEU A 313 -20.63 -1.27 -6.98
N VAL A 314 -21.73 -0.69 -6.49
CA VAL A 314 -22.99 -1.42 -6.30
C VAL A 314 -23.56 -1.89 -7.63
N LYS A 315 -23.65 -1.01 -8.63
CA LYS A 315 -24.31 -1.29 -9.91
C LYS A 315 -23.54 -2.27 -10.79
N LYS A 316 -22.20 -2.19 -10.81
CA LYS A 316 -21.36 -2.95 -11.76
C LYS A 316 -20.57 -4.10 -11.11
N PHE A 317 -20.33 -4.04 -9.79
CA PHE A 317 -19.36 -4.91 -9.12
C PHE A 317 -19.91 -5.60 -7.86
N ASN A 318 -21.22 -5.86 -7.81
CA ASN A 318 -21.89 -6.62 -6.74
C ASN A 318 -21.65 -6.08 -5.30
N HIS A 319 -21.36 -4.79 -5.15
CA HIS A 319 -21.07 -4.20 -3.84
C HIS A 319 -22.31 -3.84 -2.99
N GLY A 320 -23.52 -4.23 -3.40
CA GLY A 320 -24.79 -3.81 -2.76
C GLY A 320 -24.88 -4.14 -1.27
N MET A 321 -24.65 -5.41 -0.91
CA MET A 321 -24.74 -5.88 0.48
C MET A 321 -23.70 -5.19 1.39
N ALA A 322 -22.44 -5.11 0.93
CA ALA A 322 -21.37 -4.45 1.68
C ALA A 322 -21.65 -2.94 1.85
N CYS A 323 -22.18 -2.29 0.81
CA CYS A 323 -22.61 -0.89 0.86
C CYS A 323 -23.68 -0.66 1.93
N SER A 324 -24.77 -1.45 1.92
CA SER A 324 -25.85 -1.33 2.90
C SER A 324 -25.33 -1.43 4.34
N LEU A 325 -24.43 -2.38 4.61
CA LEU A 325 -23.82 -2.55 5.93
C LEU A 325 -22.93 -1.37 6.32
N LYS A 326 -22.07 -0.89 5.42
CA LYS A 326 -21.15 0.22 5.67
C LYS A 326 -21.89 1.55 5.86
N ILE A 327 -22.91 1.84 5.06
CA ILE A 327 -23.73 3.05 5.23
C ILE A 327 -24.49 3.02 6.56
N LEU A 328 -25.05 1.86 6.94
CA LEU A 328 -25.71 1.70 8.24
C LEU A 328 -24.72 1.90 9.40
N GLN A 329 -23.52 1.34 9.30
CA GLN A 329 -22.46 1.55 10.27
C GLN A 329 -22.09 3.03 10.38
N LEU A 330 -21.88 3.72 9.27
CA LEU A 330 -21.55 5.15 9.24
C LEU A 330 -22.62 5.99 9.93
N LEU A 331 -23.90 5.74 9.64
CA LEU A 331 -25.03 6.45 10.25
C LEU A 331 -25.16 6.21 11.75
N ARG A 332 -24.80 5.01 12.23
CA ARG A 332 -24.86 4.66 13.66
C ARG A 332 -23.68 5.21 14.45
N THR A 333 -22.51 5.30 13.81
CA THR A 333 -21.26 5.68 14.49
C THR A 333 -21.00 7.17 14.44
N TYR A 334 -21.39 7.87 13.36
CA TYR A 334 -21.01 9.26 13.11
C TYR A 334 -22.23 10.16 12.92
N GLU A 335 -22.52 11.03 13.89
CA GLU A 335 -23.69 11.92 13.86
C GLU A 335 -23.70 12.84 12.62
N HIS A 336 -22.53 13.28 12.15
CA HIS A 336 -22.42 14.16 10.98
C HIS A 336 -22.87 13.50 9.69
N MET A 337 -22.97 12.17 9.63
CA MET A 337 -23.30 11.42 8.42
C MET A 337 -24.76 11.50 7.98
N VAL A 338 -25.68 11.95 8.84
CA VAL A 338 -27.12 12.01 8.51
C VAL A 338 -27.37 12.80 7.21
N SER A 339 -26.82 14.01 7.11
CA SER A 339 -27.01 14.88 5.93
C SER A 339 -26.22 14.40 4.69
N PRO A 340 -24.90 14.10 4.79
CA PRO A 340 -24.12 13.46 3.73
C PRO A 340 -24.75 12.19 3.16
N ALA A 341 -25.22 11.28 4.01
CA ALA A 341 -25.83 10.02 3.58
C ALA A 341 -27.17 10.25 2.88
N ALA A 342 -28.02 11.14 3.38
CA ALA A 342 -29.27 11.49 2.70
C ALA A 342 -29.03 12.06 1.30
N GLN A 343 -28.08 13.00 1.17
CA GLN A 343 -27.66 13.55 -0.12
C GLN A 343 -27.07 12.46 -1.04
N GLY A 344 -26.26 11.57 -0.48
CA GLY A 344 -25.67 10.45 -1.19
C GLY A 344 -26.72 9.48 -1.73
N VAL A 345 -27.68 9.07 -0.91
CA VAL A 345 -28.78 8.19 -1.32
C VAL A 345 -29.62 8.83 -2.43
N ILE A 346 -29.94 10.13 -2.32
CA ILE A 346 -30.65 10.85 -3.40
C ILE A 346 -29.83 10.79 -4.71
N LEU A 347 -28.53 11.06 -4.63
CA LEU A 347 -27.65 11.00 -5.80
C LEU A 347 -27.59 9.58 -6.40
N LEU A 348 -27.54 8.55 -5.55
CA LEU A 348 -27.52 7.16 -5.98
C LEU A 348 -28.80 6.80 -6.74
N ILE A 349 -29.96 7.17 -6.20
CA ILE A 349 -31.27 6.96 -6.85
C ILE A 349 -31.32 7.69 -8.19
N GLN A 350 -30.93 8.96 -8.23
CA GLN A 350 -30.99 9.79 -9.44
C GLN A 350 -30.04 9.29 -10.54
N THR A 351 -28.85 8.82 -10.17
CA THR A 351 -27.80 8.45 -11.12
C THR A 351 -27.90 6.99 -11.56
N PHE A 352 -28.33 6.10 -10.66
CA PHE A 352 -28.26 4.65 -10.87
C PHE A 352 -29.61 3.93 -10.80
N GLY A 353 -30.67 4.59 -10.31
CA GLY A 353 -32.02 4.05 -10.16
C GLY A 353 -32.26 3.36 -8.81
N ASP A 354 -33.54 3.09 -8.50
CA ASP A 354 -34.00 2.61 -7.19
C ASP A 354 -33.35 1.30 -6.71
N LYS A 355 -32.88 0.47 -7.64
CA LYS A 355 -32.30 -0.86 -7.34
C LYS A 355 -30.95 -0.81 -6.61
N VAL A 356 -30.32 0.36 -6.51
CA VAL A 356 -29.00 0.51 -5.88
C VAL A 356 -29.08 0.70 -4.36
N CYS A 357 -30.23 1.10 -3.81
CA CYS A 357 -30.32 1.54 -2.42
C CYS A 357 -30.85 0.49 -1.43
N PHE A 358 -31.42 -0.64 -1.90
CA PHE A 358 -32.12 -1.59 -1.03
C PHE A 358 -32.03 -3.05 -1.51
N ALA A 359 -30.82 -3.50 -1.88
CA ALA A 359 -30.55 -4.92 -2.12
C ALA A 359 -30.00 -5.60 -0.86
#